data_AF-A0A2T0GY70-F1
#
_entry.id   AF-A0A2T0GY70-F1
#
_cell.length_a   1.000
_cell.length_b   1.000
_cell.length_c   1.000
_cell.angle_alpha   90.00
_cell.angle_beta   90.00
_cell.angle_gamma   90.00
#
_symmetry.space_group_name_H-M   'P 1'
#
loop_
_entity.id
_entity.type
_entity.pdbx_description
1 polymer ?
#
loop_
_entity_poly.entity_id
_entity_poly.type
_entity_poly.pdbx_seq_one_letter_code
_entity_poly.pdbx_strand_id
1 'polypeptide(L)' 'MVVSAHRAAEGFGGHTRYMSGSTRDSGDVVEVCDLCGRPVDRDNARYERVGDVVLTACDEDHMRQLRERR' A
#
# COMPACT_ATOMS: atom_id res chain seq x y z
N MET A 1 19.47 -9.32 59.71
CA MET A 1 19.94 -10.71 59.75
C MET A 1 19.07 -11.54 58.82
N VAL A 2 19.69 -12.47 58.09
CA VAL A 2 19.15 -13.58 57.26
C VAL A 2 18.27 -13.18 56.04
N VAL A 3 18.80 -13.20 54.82
CA VAL A 3 18.97 -14.35 53.87
C VAL A 3 17.63 -15.04 53.57
N SER A 4 17.17 -14.94 52.32
CA SER A 4 16.62 -16.07 51.56
C SER A 4 16.52 -15.73 50.07
N ALA A 5 17.31 -16.46 49.29
CA ALA A 5 17.29 -16.51 47.85
C ALA A 5 16.11 -17.35 47.38
N HIS A 6 15.35 -16.89 46.38
CA HIS A 6 14.65 -17.78 45.46
C HIS A 6 14.66 -17.19 44.06
N ARG A 7 15.69 -17.60 43.31
CA ARG A 7 15.62 -17.72 41.86
C ARG A 7 14.85 -19.00 41.55
N ALA A 8 13.66 -18.86 40.99
CA ALA A 8 13.00 -19.91 40.22
C ALA A 8 12.57 -19.27 38.90
N ALA A 9 13.23 -19.72 37.83
CA ALA A 9 12.87 -19.41 36.47
C ALA A 9 11.69 -20.32 36.09
N GLU A 10 10.54 -19.73 35.85
CA GLU A 10 9.46 -20.31 35.04
C GLU A 10 9.27 -19.27 33.92
N GLY A 11 9.63 -19.54 32.67
CA GLY A 11 9.21 -20.71 31.92
C GLY A 11 8.10 -20.26 30.98
N PHE A 12 8.50 -19.73 29.82
CA PHE A 12 7.76 -19.69 28.55
C PHE A 12 6.23 -19.71 28.59
N GLY A 13 5.62 -18.55 28.32
CA GLY A 13 4.18 -18.42 28.11
C GLY A 13 3.82 -17.21 27.26
N GLY A 14 4.19 -17.25 25.98
CA GLY A 14 3.55 -16.46 24.93
C GLY A 14 3.95 -14.99 24.86
N HIS A 15 4.71 -14.66 23.82
CA HIS A 15 5.00 -13.30 23.37
C HIS A 15 3.72 -12.44 23.24
N THR A 16 3.32 -11.76 24.31
CA THR A 16 2.41 -10.62 24.26
C THR A 16 3.23 -9.38 23.89
N ARG A 17 3.58 -9.28 22.60
CA ARG A 17 3.95 -8.08 21.84
C ARG A 17 4.62 -8.52 20.55
N TYR A 18 3.83 -8.92 19.57
CA TYR A 18 4.12 -8.37 18.25
C TYR A 18 3.68 -6.91 18.34
N MET A 19 4.67 -6.05 18.55
CA MET A 19 4.55 -4.64 18.20
C MET A 19 3.91 -4.56 16.83
N SER A 20 3.00 -3.60 16.66
CA SER A 20 2.56 -3.03 15.40
C SER A 20 3.48 -3.47 14.27
N GLY A 21 3.06 -4.49 13.53
CA GLY A 21 3.69 -4.82 12.27
C GLY A 21 3.55 -3.55 11.46
N SER A 22 4.62 -2.75 11.43
CA SER A 22 4.76 -1.60 10.56
C SER A 22 4.25 -2.06 9.22
N THR A 23 3.10 -1.48 8.83
CA THR A 23 2.62 -1.39 7.46
C THR A 23 3.46 -2.26 6.52
N ARG A 24 3.05 -3.51 6.30
CA ARG A 24 3.20 -4.08 4.95
C ARG A 24 2.22 -3.32 4.05
N ASP A 25 2.41 -2.00 4.00
CA ASP A 25 2.33 -1.20 2.81
C ASP A 25 3.38 -1.82 1.90
N SER A 26 3.04 -2.97 1.32
CA SER A 26 3.37 -3.12 -0.08
C SER A 26 2.66 -1.93 -0.70
N GLY A 27 3.40 -0.83 -0.87
CA GLY A 27 3.06 0.21 -1.80
C GLY A 27 3.04 -0.42 -3.19
N ASP A 28 2.05 -1.29 -3.42
CA ASP A 28 1.47 -1.43 -4.73
C ASP A 28 0.97 -0.04 -5.02
N VAL A 29 1.78 0.71 -5.76
CA VAL A 29 1.37 1.96 -6.38
C VAL A 29 0.29 1.53 -7.36
N VAL A 30 -0.93 1.37 -6.83
CA VAL A 30 -2.11 1.01 -7.60
C VAL A 30 -2.50 2.28 -8.29
N GLU A 31 -2.17 2.33 -9.57
CA GLU A 31 -2.48 3.45 -10.43
C GLU A 31 -3.99 3.44 -10.67
N VAL A 32 -4.62 4.61 -10.69
CA VAL A 32 -6.07 4.71 -10.78
C VAL A 32 -6.42 5.38 -12.08
N CYS A 33 -7.39 4.83 -12.82
CA CYS A 33 -7.86 5.47 -14.04
C CYS A 33 -8.63 6.75 -13.68
N ASP A 34 -8.19 7.90 -14.20
CA ASP A 34 -8.85 9.21 -13.99
C ASP A 34 -10.29 9.26 -14.51
N LEU A 35 -10.65 8.37 -15.44
CA LEU A 35 -11.99 8.35 -16.03
C LEU A 35 -13.00 7.60 -15.16
N CYS A 36 -12.65 6.39 -14.72
CA CYS A 36 -13.59 5.47 -14.05
C CYS A 36 -13.25 5.23 -12.58
N GLY A 37 -12.12 5.73 -12.08
CA GLY A 37 -11.69 5.60 -10.69
C GLY A 37 -11.31 4.17 -10.28
N ARG A 38 -11.18 3.25 -11.24
CA ARG A 38 -10.83 1.85 -10.95
C ARG A 38 -9.32 1.70 -10.78
N PRO A 39 -8.87 0.81 -9.88
CA PRO A 39 -7.47 0.44 -9.78
C PRO A 39 -7.06 -0.27 -11.07
N VAL A 40 -5.90 0.11 -11.59
CA VAL A 40 -5.30 -0.43 -12.80
C VAL A 40 -3.86 -0.83 -12.47
N ASP A 41 -3.46 -1.96 -13.02
CA ASP A 41 -2.11 -2.47 -12.84
C ASP A 41 -1.12 -1.54 -13.54
N ARG A 42 0.01 -1.21 -12.92
CA ARG A 42 0.97 -0.24 -13.47
C ARG A 42 1.46 -0.63 -14.87
N ASP A 43 1.63 -1.94 -15.11
CA ASP A 43 2.02 -2.51 -16.40
C ASP A 43 0.92 -2.44 -17.47
N ASN A 44 -0.35 -2.35 -17.06
CA ASN A 44 -1.51 -2.20 -17.95
C ASN A 44 -2.02 -0.75 -18.03
N ALA A 45 -1.54 0.11 -17.15
CA ALA A 45 -1.86 1.53 -17.11
C ALA A 45 -1.26 2.26 -18.30
N ARG A 46 -2.05 3.15 -18.89
CA ARG A 46 -1.60 4.10 -19.88
C ARG A 46 -1.46 5.48 -19.25
N TYR A 47 -0.31 6.09 -19.47
CA TYR A 47 -0.01 7.44 -19.01
C TYR A 47 0.13 8.36 -20.20
N GLU A 48 -0.45 9.53 -20.10
CA GLU A 48 -0.17 10.61 -21.04
C GLU A 48 -0.02 11.93 -20.31
N ARG A 49 1.00 12.69 -20.68
CA ARG A 49 1.15 14.06 -20.22
C ARG A 49 0.41 15.01 -21.16
N VAL A 50 -0.59 15.71 -20.62
CA VAL A 50 -1.32 16.77 -21.33
C VAL A 50 -1.07 18.10 -20.62
N GLY A 51 -0.15 18.90 -21.18
CA GLY A 51 0.35 20.11 -20.55
C GLY A 51 1.18 19.79 -19.30
N ASP A 52 0.72 20.27 -18.15
CA ASP A 52 1.37 20.05 -16.85
C ASP A 52 0.79 18.86 -16.06
N VAL A 53 -0.31 18.25 -16.54
CA VAL A 53 -0.97 17.14 -15.85
C VAL A 53 -0.65 15.81 -16.52
N VAL A 54 -0.39 14.77 -15.72
CA VAL A 54 -0.32 13.38 -16.18
C VAL A 54 -1.69 12.76 -15.98
N LEU A 55 -2.24 12.21 -17.05
CA LEU A 55 -3.49 11.47 -17.08
C LEU A 55 -3.18 9.97 -17.08
N THR A 56 -3.91 9.22 -16.26
CA THR A 56 -3.81 7.77 -16.16
C THR A 56 -5.11 7.12 -16.63
N ALA A 57 -5.00 6.16 -17.55
CA ALA A 57 -6.13 5.39 -18.07
C ALA A 57 -5.87 3.89 -17.98
N CYS A 58 -6.93 3.10 -17.81
CA CYS A 58 -6.83 1.64 -17.88
C CYS A 58 -6.76 1.10 -19.32
N ASP A 59 -7.24 1.86 -20.31
CA ASP A 59 -7.35 1.43 -21.71
C ASP A 59 -7.22 2.62 -22.69
N GLU A 60 -6.97 2.37 -23.98
CA GLU A 60 -6.92 3.44 -25.00
C GLU A 60 -8.22 4.19 -25.16
N ASP A 61 -9.35 3.49 -25.06
CA ASP A 61 -10.66 4.13 -25.20
C ASP A 61 -10.89 5.15 -24.06
N HIS A 62 -10.53 4.78 -22.84
CA HIS A 62 -10.58 5.69 -21.70
C HIS A 62 -9.59 6.85 -21.84
N MET A 63 -8.40 6.59 -22.37
CA MET A 63 -7.41 7.63 -22.66
C MET A 63 -7.95 8.63 -23.70
N ARG A 64 -8.59 8.14 -24.77
CA ARG A 64 -9.23 8.98 -25.79
C ARG A 64 -10.34 9.82 -25.18
N GLN A 65 -11.21 9.22 -24.38
CA GLN A 65 -12.29 9.95 -23.69
C GLN A 65 -11.76 11.01 -22.72
N LEU A 66 -10.67 10.74 -22.00
CA LEU A 66 -10.03 11.72 -21.11
C LEU A 66 -9.47 12.92 -21.88
N ARG A 67 -8.92 12.69 -23.09
CA ARG A 67 -8.48 13.78 -23.99
C ARG A 67 -9.66 14.60 -24.48
N GLU A 68 -10.74 13.96 -24.93
CA GLU A 68 -11.92 14.64 -25.49
C GLU A 68 -12.66 15.51 -24.46
N ARG A 69 -12.49 15.22 -23.16
CA ARG A 69 -13.12 15.96 -22.06
C ARG A 69 -12.33 17.21 -21.61
N ARG A 70 -11.12 17.43 -22.13
CA ARG A 70 -10.26 18.59 -21.81
C ARG A 70 -10.27 19.62 -22.94
#